data_AF-A0A1F7D6J4-F1
#
_entry.id   AF-A0A1F7D6J4-F1
#
_cell.length_a   1.000
_cell.length_b   1.000
_cell.length_c   1.000
_cell.angle_alpha   90.00
_cell.angle_beta   90.00
_cell.angle_gamma   90.00
#
_symmetry.space_group_name_H-M   'P 1'
#
loop_
_entity.id
_entity.type
_entity.pdbx_description
1 polymer ?
#
loop_
_entity_poly.entity_id
_entity_poly.type
_entity_poly.pdbx_seq_one_letter_code
_entity_poly.pdbx_strand_id
1 'polypeptide(L)' 'METSTSTTPADMFMEGLRQDPALVEALSKEGLVIQAIEGKKVTVDYWKHNQERVRQTLASISRQLGIQIDFDLRARG' A
#
# COMPACT_ATOMS: atom_id res chain seq x y z
N MET A 1 -27.63 4.40 -11.58
CA MET A 1 -26.27 4.23 -12.12
C MET A 1 -25.52 3.42 -11.09
N GLU A 2 -25.51 2.10 -11.27
CA GLU A 2 -24.72 1.21 -10.44
C GLU A 2 -23.26 1.49 -10.82
N THR A 3 -22.53 2.17 -9.94
CA THR A 3 -21.07 2.19 -10.06
C THR A 3 -20.64 0.75 -9.83
N SER A 4 -20.48 -0.01 -10.91
CA SER A 4 -19.67 -1.21 -10.89
C SER A 4 -18.25 -0.77 -10.58
N THR A 5 -17.97 -0.48 -9.32
CA THR A 5 -16.62 -0.33 -8.82
C THR A 5 -16.03 -1.72 -8.95
N SER A 6 -15.37 -2.00 -10.08
CA SER A 6 -14.43 -3.11 -10.14
C SER A 6 -13.39 -2.79 -9.08
N THR A 7 -13.60 -3.26 -7.86
CA THR A 7 -12.71 -3.04 -6.74
C THR A 7 -11.40 -3.71 -7.09
N THR A 8 -10.45 -2.90 -7.53
CA THR A 8 -9.15 -3.40 -7.96
C THR A 8 -8.36 -3.84 -6.72
N PRO A 9 -7.39 -4.74 -6.83
CA PRO A 9 -6.57 -5.16 -5.69
C PRO A 9 -5.92 -3.96 -4.96
N ALA A 10 -5.49 -2.95 -5.71
CA ALA A 10 -4.95 -1.73 -5.12
C ALA A 10 -6.02 -0.90 -4.38
N ASP A 11 -7.26 -0.91 -4.85
CA ASP A 11 -8.39 -0.24 -4.18
C ASP A 11 -8.77 -0.97 -2.88
N MET A 12 -8.85 -2.31 -2.90
CA MET A 12 -9.05 -3.14 -1.71
C MET A 12 -7.95 -2.93 -0.67
N PHE A 13 -6.71 -2.71 -1.12
CA PHE A 13 -5.59 -2.40 -0.22
C PHE A 13 -5.78 -1.07 0.48
N MET A 14 -6.13 -0.04 -0.27
CA MET A 14 -6.41 1.29 0.27
C MET A 14 -7.63 1.29 1.19
N GLU A 15 -8.63 0.47 0.90
CA GLU A 15 -9.77 0.25 1.76
C GLU A 15 -9.36 -0.46 3.06
N GLY A 16 -8.59 -1.54 2.99
CA GLY A 16 -8.06 -2.25 4.17
C GLY A 16 -7.19 -1.36 5.06
N LEU A 17 -6.36 -0.50 4.46
CA LEU A 17 -5.61 0.52 5.20
C LEU A 17 -6.54 1.55 5.85
N ARG A 18 -7.60 1.99 5.17
CA ARG A 18 -8.58 2.94 5.74
C ARG A 18 -9.40 2.32 6.88
N GLN A 19 -9.69 1.02 6.80
CA GLN A 19 -10.40 0.29 7.84
C GLN A 19 -9.54 0.08 9.09
N ASP A 20 -8.22 0.03 8.94
CA ASP A 20 -7.29 -0.27 10.02
C ASP A 20 -6.24 0.86 10.19
N PRO A 21 -6.53 1.88 11.03
CA PRO A 21 -5.66 3.04 11.19
C PRO A 21 -4.27 2.68 11.74
N ALA A 22 -4.13 1.54 12.44
CA ALA A 22 -2.85 1.05 12.92
C ALA A 22 -1.89 0.73 11.75
N LEU A 23 -2.41 0.26 10.61
CA LEU A 23 -1.62 0.01 9.41
C LEU A 23 -1.14 1.32 8.78
N VAL A 24 -2.00 2.34 8.73
CA VAL A 24 -1.65 3.67 8.25
C VAL A 24 -0.59 4.31 9.14
N GLU A 25 -0.73 4.18 10.46
CA GLU A 25 0.31 4.60 11.41
C GLU A 25 1.62 3.84 11.21
N ALA A 26 1.59 2.54 10.96
CA ALA A 26 2.78 1.74 10.71
C ALA A 26 3.52 2.24 9.44
N LEU A 27 2.78 2.49 8.35
CA LEU A 27 3.32 3.08 7.13
C LEU A 27 3.95 4.46 7.39
N SER A 28 3.24 5.33 8.12
CA SER A 28 3.72 6.68 8.45
C SER A 28 4.96 6.66 9.34
N LYS A 29 5.00 5.79 10.36
CA LYS A 29 6.17 5.61 11.24
C LYS A 29 7.41 5.19 10.45
N GLU A 30 7.21 4.27 9.50
CA GLU A 30 8.23 3.78 8.57
C GLU A 30 8.55 4.77 7.44
N GLY A 31 7.89 5.94 7.40
CA GLY A 31 8.14 6.98 6.39
C GLY A 31 7.72 6.56 4.99
N LEU A 32 6.56 5.91 4.88
CA LEU A 32 5.96 5.38 3.66
C LEU A 32 4.71 6.17 3.30
N VAL A 33 4.62 6.60 2.04
CA VAL A 33 3.45 7.33 1.52
C VAL A 33 2.99 6.73 0.21
N ILE A 34 1.70 6.45 0.11
CA ILE A 34 1.09 5.96 -1.12
C ILE A 34 0.80 7.14 -2.03
N GLN A 35 1.38 7.14 -3.22
CA GLN A 35 1.24 8.21 -4.20
C GLN A 35 0.16 7.95 -5.24
N ALA A 36 0.10 6.71 -5.71
CA ALA A 36 -0.76 6.33 -6.82
C ALA A 36 -1.16 4.86 -6.71
N ILE A 37 -2.36 4.56 -7.19
CA ILE A 37 -2.89 3.21 -7.30
C ILE A 37 -3.38 3.00 -8.73
N GLU A 38 -3.02 1.87 -9.33
CA GLU A 38 -3.37 1.54 -10.71
C GLU A 38 -3.64 0.04 -10.85
N GLY A 39 -4.92 -0.34 -10.81
CA GLY A 39 -5.34 -1.73 -10.92
C GLY A 39 -4.76 -2.61 -9.80
N LYS A 40 -3.68 -3.34 -10.12
CA LYS A 40 -2.96 -4.19 -9.15
C LYS A 40 -1.64 -3.59 -8.68
N LYS A 41 -1.31 -2.36 -9.05
CA LYS A 41 -0.04 -1.71 -8.74
C LYS A 41 -0.26 -0.56 -7.75
N VAL A 42 0.56 -0.48 -6.71
CA VAL A 42 0.55 0.61 -5.72
C VAL A 42 1.93 1.26 -5.72
N THR A 43 1.98 2.55 -5.97
CA THR A 43 3.21 3.33 -5.91
C THR A 43 3.39 3.91 -4.52
N VAL A 44 4.50 3.57 -3.89
CA VAL A 44 4.85 3.99 -2.53
C VAL A 44 6.18 4.73 -2.56
N ASP A 45 6.15 5.98 -2.13
CA ASP A 45 7.34 6.75 -1.84
C ASP A 45 7.85 6.43 -0.43
N TYR A 46 9.16 6.28 -0.27
CA TYR A 46 9.80 6.02 1.02
C TYR A 46 11.07 6.85 1.20
N TRP A 47 11.37 7.27 2.44
CA TRP A 47 12.56 8.10 2.74
C TRP A 47 13.31 7.73 4.02
N LYS A 48 12.74 6.95 4.94
CA LYS A 48 13.40 6.56 6.20
C LYS A 48 14.19 5.25 6.15
N HIS A 49 13.77 4.31 5.31
CA HIS A 49 14.25 2.92 5.35
C HIS A 49 14.70 2.43 3.99
N ASN A 50 15.47 1.33 3.99
CA ASN A 50 15.88 0.65 2.77
C ASN A 50 14.69 -0.04 2.10
N GLN A 51 14.72 -0.11 0.77
CA GLN A 51 13.68 -0.70 -0.07
C GLN A 51 13.25 -2.10 0.39
N GLU A 52 14.18 -2.95 0.83
CA GLU A 52 13.86 -4.29 1.33
C GLU A 52 12.94 -4.27 2.55
N ARG A 53 13.21 -3.40 3.53
CA ARG A 53 12.40 -3.29 4.75
C ARG A 53 11.01 -2.76 4.42
N VAL A 54 10.94 -1.76 3.54
CA VAL A 54 9.68 -1.22 3.02
C VAL A 54 8.86 -2.31 2.33
N ARG A 55 9.51 -3.09 1.45
CA ARG A 55 8.87 -4.20 0.74
C ARG A 55 8.35 -5.26 1.70
N GLN A 56 9.11 -5.61 2.74
CA GLN A 56 8.68 -6.58 3.76
C GLN A 56 7.44 -6.07 4.51
N THR A 57 7.43 -4.81 4.94
CA THR A 57 6.28 -4.19 5.60
C THR A 57 5.03 -4.24 4.72
N LEU A 58 5.14 -3.77 3.47
CA LEU A 58 4.01 -3.76 2.53
C LEU A 58 3.53 -5.18 2.18
N ALA A 59 4.45 -6.12 1.99
CA ALA A 59 4.11 -7.52 1.73
C ALA A 59 3.43 -8.18 2.94
N SER A 60 3.83 -7.83 4.16
CA SER A 60 3.16 -8.30 5.38
C SER A 60 1.72 -7.78 5.45
N ILE A 61 1.51 -6.51 5.13
CA ILE A 61 0.18 -5.89 5.12
C ILE A 61 -0.70 -6.51 4.03
N SER A 62 -0.21 -6.61 2.80
CA SER A 62 -0.99 -7.20 1.70
C SER A 62 -1.36 -8.66 1.98
N ARG A 63 -0.45 -9.41 2.62
CA ARG A 63 -0.72 -10.79 3.06
C ARG A 63 -1.77 -10.85 4.15
N GLN A 64 -1.74 -9.93 5.12
CA GLN A 64 -2.75 -9.85 6.18
C GLN A 64 -4.15 -9.56 5.61
N LEU A 65 -4.21 -8.70 4.59
CA LEU A 65 -5.46 -8.38 3.90
C LEU A 65 -5.89 -9.48 2.91
N GLY A 66 -5.03 -10.45 2.60
CA GLY A 66 -5.30 -11.49 1.61
C GLY A 66 -5.33 -10.98 0.16
N ILE A 67 -4.67 -9.85 -0.12
CA ILE A 67 -4.72 -9.17 -1.41
C ILE A 67 -3.36 -9.31 -2.11
N GLN A 68 -3.39 -9.67 -3.39
CA GLN A 68 -2.20 -9.72 -4.23
C GLN A 68 -2.01 -8.41 -5.00
N ILE A 69 -0.95 -7.67 -4.67
CA ILE A 69 -0.70 -6.32 -5.18
C ILE A 69 0.79 -6.17 -5.46
N ASP A 70 1.11 -5.45 -6.52
CA ASP A 70 2.47 -5.12 -6.92
C ASP A 70 2.85 -3.75 -6.35
N PHE A 71 3.99 -3.67 -5.65
CA PHE A 71 4.43 -2.44 -5.00
C PHE A 71 5.58 -1.80 -5.77
N ASP A 72 5.33 -0.61 -6.33
CA ASP A 72 6.34 0.25 -6.96
C ASP A 72 6.96 1.13 -5.89
N LEU A 73 8.18 0.80 -5.48
CA LEU A 73 8.85 1.52 -4.40
C LEU A 73 9.74 2.60 -4.99
N ARG A 74 9.54 3.85 -4.56
CA ARG A 74 10.31 5.01 -5.00
C ARG A 74 11.01 5.66 -3.81
N ALA A 75 12.33 5.76 -3.88
CA ALA A 75 13.08 6.48 -2.87
C ALA A 75 12.90 7.99 -3.07
N ARG A 76 12.40 8.69 -2.06
CA ARG A 76 12.46 10.16 -1.94
C ARG A 76 13.73 10.49 -1.15
N GLY A 77 14.87 10.39 -1.82
CA GLY A 77 16.18 10.82 -1.30
C GLY A 77 16.46 12.28 -1.60
#